data_AF-A0A2E0YY17-F1
#
_entry.id   AF-A0A2E0YY17-F1
#
_cell.length_a   1.000
_cell.length_b   1.000
_cell.length_c   1.000
_cell.angle_alpha   90.00
_cell.angle_beta   90.00
_cell.angle_gamma   90.00
#
_symmetry.space_group_name_H-M   'P 1'
#
loop_
_entity.id
_entity.type
_entity.pdbx_description
1 polymer ?
#
loop_
_entity_poly.entity_id
_entity_poly.type
_entity_poly.pdbx_seq_one_letter_code
_entity_poly.pdbx_strand_id
1 'polypeptide(L)'
;MPCQFARCQTIESFALHRARHAPPPLAGGRLSDCYARHLLHTLGLAQPGAPAGAAAAAADSAADWAASGLMWLTGEADGPPARAAAALPSCARGALSALRHLAGPLPEQPANGALLLSERAALLGLERRGRTSPNGSCHLFTAADGEIALNLARPDDRSLLCAWLQTDEQVDDLATLARHLRAHSCAVLVERAQLLGLPAAAAGDGAACPPWYRLTPGAGRGPAPRQPLVLDLSSLWAGPLCAQLLRESGARVIKVESVSRPDGARAGNRTFFDLLNGGKQSLSLALGEAHGQAQLRALLQRADIVIDSSRPRALRQFGIDALQQVRSRPGLTWVSITGYGRDDSGAGRVAFGDDAAVAAGLLYRRPDGLSLFCGDAPCDPLTGVHAALAALAVSRGGGGLLDICLHDVAAHCAAFHRGDSAAQAQYLDGRWCLRQGGVNHRLESPRARRAPLAARAAGADNRALLREFALPC
;
A
#
# COMPACT_ATOMS: atom_id res chain seq x y z
N MET A 1 34.54 -16.95 23.44
CA MET A 1 34.20 -16.60 22.05
C MET A 1 33.02 -17.44 21.59
N PRO A 2 31.82 -16.86 21.46
CA PRO A 2 30.92 -17.31 20.39
C PRO A 2 30.16 -16.12 19.78
N CYS A 3 30.55 -15.66 18.59
CA CYS A 3 29.77 -14.63 17.86
C CYS A 3 29.90 -14.67 16.33
N GLN A 4 30.61 -15.65 15.74
CA GLN A 4 30.89 -15.64 14.31
C GLN A 4 30.01 -16.58 13.46
N PHE A 5 29.45 -17.67 14.02
CA PHE A 5 28.66 -18.61 13.22
C PHE A 5 27.20 -18.19 12.96
N ALA A 6 26.55 -17.45 13.86
CA ALA A 6 25.16 -17.01 13.67
C ALA A 6 25.00 -15.91 12.61
N ARG A 7 26.04 -15.06 12.40
CA ARG A 7 26.02 -13.96 11.40
C ARG A 7 26.19 -14.45 9.96
N CYS A 8 26.94 -15.53 9.72
CA CYS A 8 27.18 -16.04 8.37
C CYS A 8 25.91 -16.64 7.74
N GLN A 9 25.14 -17.44 8.51
CA GLN A 9 23.88 -18.03 8.03
C GLN A 9 22.80 -16.98 7.76
N THR A 10 22.78 -15.86 8.50
CA THR A 10 21.83 -14.78 8.26
C THR A 10 22.16 -14.02 6.97
N ILE A 11 23.45 -13.76 6.68
CA ILE A 11 23.85 -13.02 5.47
C ILE A 11 23.56 -13.81 4.19
N GLU A 12 23.88 -15.11 4.15
CA GLU A 12 23.56 -15.97 3.00
C GLU A 12 22.05 -16.14 2.82
N SER A 13 21.29 -16.32 3.91
CA SER A 13 19.83 -16.37 3.87
C SER A 13 19.21 -15.06 3.37
N PHE A 14 19.76 -13.92 3.79
CA PHE A 14 19.30 -12.59 3.34
C PHE A 14 19.64 -12.32 1.87
N ALA A 15 20.82 -12.75 1.42
CA ALA A 15 21.24 -12.64 0.02
C ALA A 15 20.38 -13.53 -0.89
N LEU A 16 20.10 -14.78 -0.49
CA LEU A 16 19.19 -15.69 -1.19
C LEU A 16 17.75 -15.16 -1.21
N HIS A 17 17.28 -14.58 -0.10
CA HIS A 17 15.97 -13.93 -0.05
C HIS A 17 15.92 -12.71 -0.98
N ARG A 18 16.94 -11.85 -1.01
CA ARG A 18 17.00 -10.73 -1.97
C ARG A 18 17.06 -11.21 -3.42
N ALA A 19 17.86 -12.23 -3.72
CA ALA A 19 17.98 -12.79 -5.06
C ALA A 19 16.64 -13.31 -5.61
N ARG A 20 15.79 -13.91 -4.75
CA ARG A 20 14.43 -14.35 -5.13
C ARG A 20 13.50 -13.21 -5.55
N HIS A 21 13.72 -12.00 -5.02
CA HIS A 21 12.90 -10.82 -5.30
C HIS A 21 13.39 -9.98 -6.48
N ALA A 22 14.59 -10.27 -7.00
CA ALA A 22 15.07 -9.62 -8.21
C ALA A 22 14.12 -9.90 -9.39
N PRO A 23 13.80 -8.90 -10.23
CA PRO A 23 12.92 -9.10 -11.36
C PRO A 23 13.51 -10.12 -12.34
N PRO A 24 12.75 -11.15 -12.76
CA PRO A 24 13.22 -12.14 -13.70
C PRO A 24 13.33 -11.53 -15.11
N PRO A 25 14.13 -12.12 -16.02
CA PRO A 25 14.08 -11.77 -17.42
C PRO A 25 12.64 -11.95 -17.94
N LEU A 26 12.16 -10.97 -18.71
CA LEU A 26 10.80 -10.96 -19.23
C LEU A 26 10.65 -12.07 -20.28
N ALA A 27 10.12 -13.22 -19.86
CA ALA A 27 9.68 -14.27 -20.78
C ALA A 27 8.38 -13.78 -21.43
N GLY A 28 8.41 -13.53 -22.75
CA GLY A 28 7.37 -12.83 -23.54
C GLY A 28 5.90 -13.02 -23.14
N GLY A 29 5.08 -12.01 -23.41
CA GLY A 29 3.68 -11.92 -22.97
C GLY A 29 3.38 -10.56 -22.31
N ARG A 30 2.18 -10.42 -21.73
CA ARG A 30 1.80 -9.16 -21.04
C ARG A 30 2.61 -8.99 -19.75
N LEU A 31 3.05 -7.76 -19.48
CA LEU A 31 3.79 -7.41 -18.26
C LEU A 31 3.07 -7.85 -16.97
N SER A 32 1.74 -7.71 -16.92
CA SER A 32 0.94 -8.15 -15.78
C SER A 32 1.07 -9.64 -15.50
N ASP A 33 1.17 -10.47 -16.53
CA ASP A 33 1.24 -11.93 -16.41
C ASP A 33 2.64 -12.35 -15.96
N CYS A 34 3.68 -11.66 -16.43
CA CYS A 34 5.04 -11.79 -15.91
C CYS A 34 5.12 -11.39 -14.43
N TYR A 35 4.50 -10.27 -14.06
CA TYR A 35 4.49 -9.80 -12.66
C TYR A 35 3.75 -10.78 -11.74
N ALA A 36 2.60 -11.31 -12.17
CA ALA A 36 1.86 -12.31 -11.41
C ALA A 36 2.70 -13.57 -11.11
N ARG A 37 3.38 -14.11 -12.14
CA ARG A 37 4.30 -15.25 -11.99
C ARG A 37 5.46 -14.93 -11.05
N HIS A 38 6.03 -13.72 -11.15
CA HIS A 38 7.10 -13.26 -10.26
C HIS A 38 6.66 -13.24 -8.80
N LEU A 39 5.50 -12.66 -8.49
CA LEU A 39 4.99 -12.64 -7.12
C LEU A 39 4.77 -14.05 -6.57
N LEU A 40 4.14 -14.94 -7.35
CA LEU A 40 3.95 -16.34 -6.95
C LEU A 40 5.28 -17.06 -6.71
N HIS A 41 6.28 -16.82 -7.57
CA HIS A 41 7.63 -17.34 -7.38
C HIS A 41 8.28 -16.85 -6.09
N THR A 42 8.20 -15.54 -5.78
CA THR A 42 8.77 -14.99 -4.54
C THR A 42 8.16 -15.64 -3.30
N LEU A 43 6.86 -15.97 -3.36
CA LEU A 43 6.12 -16.69 -2.31
C LEU A 43 6.41 -18.20 -2.27
N GLY A 44 7.22 -18.74 -3.19
CA GLY A 44 7.52 -20.17 -3.29
C GLY A 44 6.34 -21.01 -3.79
N LEU A 45 5.43 -20.41 -4.56
CA LEU A 45 4.22 -21.05 -5.08
C LEU A 45 4.39 -21.49 -6.54
N ALA A 46 3.60 -22.48 -6.95
CA ALA A 46 3.52 -22.91 -8.34
C ALA A 46 3.04 -21.75 -9.23
N GLN A 47 3.63 -21.64 -10.42
CA GLN A 47 3.27 -20.60 -11.39
C GLN A 47 2.19 -21.12 -12.35
N PRO A 48 1.27 -20.27 -12.81
CA PRO A 48 0.39 -20.62 -13.93
C PRO A 48 1.22 -20.90 -15.19
N GLY A 49 0.77 -21.86 -16.00
CA GLY A 49 1.38 -22.15 -17.30
C GLY A 49 1.41 -20.92 -18.19
N ALA A 50 2.46 -20.79 -19.01
CA ALA A 50 2.52 -19.70 -19.99
C ALA A 50 1.34 -19.82 -20.97
N PRO A 51 0.63 -18.72 -21.31
CA PRO A 51 -0.46 -18.78 -22.26
C PRO A 51 0.03 -19.32 -23.61
N ALA A 52 -0.65 -20.37 -24.12
CA ALA A 52 -0.35 -20.95 -25.41
C ALA A 52 -0.56 -19.91 -26.53
N GLY A 53 0.44 -19.72 -27.40
CA GLY A 53 0.33 -18.82 -28.55
C GLY A 53 0.61 -17.34 -28.28
N ALA A 54 1.11 -16.96 -27.10
CA ALA A 54 1.60 -15.59 -26.90
C ALA A 54 2.87 -15.37 -27.74
N ALA A 55 2.70 -14.76 -28.92
CA ALA A 55 3.81 -14.16 -29.64
C ALA A 55 4.61 -13.27 -28.68
N ALA A 56 5.93 -13.20 -28.87
CA ALA A 56 6.81 -12.31 -28.10
C ALA A 56 6.49 -10.84 -28.43
N ALA A 57 5.35 -10.35 -27.96
CA ALA A 57 5.05 -8.93 -27.93
C ALA A 57 6.08 -8.29 -27.00
N ALA A 58 6.69 -7.20 -27.45
CA ALA A 58 7.48 -6.36 -26.57
C ALA A 58 6.65 -6.07 -25.31
N ALA A 59 7.27 -6.22 -24.14
CA ALA A 59 6.58 -6.08 -22.88
C ALA A 59 6.13 -4.61 -22.73
N ASP A 60 4.87 -4.34 -23.09
CA ASP A 60 4.35 -2.98 -23.21
C ASP A 60 3.38 -2.65 -22.07
N SER A 61 3.66 -1.56 -21.36
CA SER A 61 2.81 -1.02 -20.29
C SER A 61 1.85 0.09 -20.75
N ALA A 62 1.97 0.59 -21.99
CA ALA A 62 1.12 1.68 -22.52
C ALA A 62 -0.36 1.35 -22.45
N ALA A 63 -0.76 0.16 -22.88
CA ALA A 63 -2.16 -0.25 -22.85
C ALA A 63 -2.72 -0.27 -21.41
N ASP A 64 -1.95 -0.77 -20.45
CA ASP A 64 -2.36 -0.81 -19.05
C ASP A 64 -2.41 0.60 -18.45
N TRP A 65 -1.44 1.47 -18.76
CA TRP A 65 -1.45 2.88 -18.37
C TRP A 65 -2.66 3.62 -18.93
N ALA A 66 -2.91 3.49 -20.23
CA ALA A 66 -4.01 4.15 -20.92
C ALA A 66 -5.37 3.72 -20.37
N ALA A 67 -5.54 2.45 -20.01
CA ALA A 67 -6.79 1.93 -19.46
C ALA A 67 -7.00 2.18 -17.95
N SER A 68 -5.98 2.65 -17.23
CA SER A 68 -5.99 2.71 -15.75
C SER A 68 -6.65 3.96 -15.15
N GLY A 69 -6.77 5.05 -15.91
CA GLY A 69 -7.09 6.38 -15.38
C GLY A 69 -5.91 7.08 -14.69
N LEU A 70 -4.78 6.41 -14.47
CA LEU A 70 -3.65 6.98 -13.72
C LEU A 70 -2.95 8.12 -14.47
N MET A 71 -2.96 8.11 -15.81
CA MET A 71 -2.39 9.20 -16.61
C MET A 71 -3.10 10.53 -16.37
N TRP A 72 -4.42 10.50 -16.14
CA TRP A 72 -5.21 11.71 -15.84
C TRP A 72 -4.82 12.38 -14.52
N LEU A 73 -4.22 11.59 -13.63
CA LEU A 73 -3.78 11.98 -12.28
C LEU A 73 -2.27 12.24 -12.21
N THR A 74 -1.58 12.24 -13.35
CA THR A 74 -0.13 12.36 -13.43
C THR A 74 0.26 13.50 -14.36
N GLY A 75 1.22 14.32 -13.92
CA GLY A 75 1.73 15.46 -14.70
C GLY A 75 1.29 16.82 -14.17
N GLU A 76 1.51 17.85 -14.99
CA GLU A 76 1.16 19.24 -14.68
C GLU A 76 -0.35 19.43 -14.56
N ALA A 77 -0.77 20.35 -13.70
CA ALA A 77 -2.19 20.62 -13.42
C ALA A 77 -2.99 20.89 -14.71
N ASP A 78 -2.50 21.83 -15.52
CA ASP A 78 -3.14 22.25 -16.77
C ASP A 78 -2.49 21.63 -18.02
N GLY A 79 -1.50 20.75 -17.84
CA GLY A 79 -0.77 20.11 -18.93
C GLY A 79 -1.44 18.84 -19.46
N PRO A 80 -0.91 18.24 -20.53
CA PRO A 80 -1.39 16.94 -21.01
C PRO A 80 -1.22 15.84 -19.95
N PRO A 81 -2.11 14.83 -19.90
CA PRO A 81 -1.91 13.63 -19.09
C PRO A 81 -0.55 13.00 -19.35
N ALA A 82 0.16 12.63 -18.28
CA ALA A 82 1.52 12.09 -18.40
C ALA A 82 1.59 10.63 -17.94
N ARG A 83 2.66 9.94 -18.37
CA ARG A 83 2.98 8.57 -17.95
C ARG A 83 4.31 8.58 -17.19
N ALA A 84 4.32 8.02 -15.98
CA ALA A 84 5.56 7.75 -15.26
C ALA A 84 6.24 6.48 -15.79
N ALA A 85 7.55 6.35 -15.60
CA ALA A 85 8.33 5.24 -16.14
C ALA A 85 7.92 3.87 -15.57
N ALA A 86 7.50 3.81 -14.31
CA ALA A 86 7.14 2.58 -13.63
C ALA A 86 5.85 1.96 -14.19
N ALA A 87 5.81 0.63 -14.37
CA ALA A 87 4.64 -0.09 -14.87
C ALA A 87 3.55 -0.35 -13.80
N LEU A 88 3.19 0.66 -13.01
CA LEU A 88 2.28 0.50 -11.84
C LEU A 88 0.95 -0.17 -12.18
N PRO A 89 0.26 0.20 -13.27
CA PRO A 89 -1.00 -0.46 -13.64
C PRO A 89 -0.83 -1.94 -13.97
N SER A 90 0.27 -2.32 -14.64
CA SER A 90 0.60 -3.71 -14.92
C SER A 90 0.92 -4.48 -13.63
N CYS A 91 1.63 -3.86 -12.69
CA CYS A 91 1.90 -4.45 -11.37
C CYS A 91 0.62 -4.69 -10.57
N ALA A 92 -0.28 -3.71 -10.50
CA ALA A 92 -1.57 -3.86 -9.81
C ALA A 92 -2.44 -4.95 -10.44
N ARG A 93 -2.49 -5.03 -11.78
CA ARG A 93 -3.18 -6.09 -12.52
C ARG A 93 -2.57 -7.47 -12.24
N GLY A 94 -1.25 -7.57 -12.27
CA GLY A 94 -0.53 -8.81 -11.98
C GLY A 94 -0.72 -9.31 -10.55
N ALA A 95 -0.67 -8.41 -9.57
CA ALA A 95 -0.92 -8.73 -8.17
C ALA A 95 -2.34 -9.28 -7.94
N LEU A 96 -3.36 -8.64 -8.55
CA LEU A 96 -4.74 -9.15 -8.47
C LEU A 96 -4.90 -10.50 -9.19
N SER A 97 -4.21 -10.68 -10.32
CA SER A 97 -4.21 -11.95 -11.06
C SER A 97 -3.59 -13.09 -10.23
N ALA A 98 -2.45 -12.84 -9.58
CA ALA A 98 -1.83 -13.79 -8.66
C ALA A 98 -2.75 -14.12 -7.47
N LEU A 99 -3.45 -13.12 -6.91
CA LEU A 99 -4.43 -13.36 -5.85
C LEU A 99 -5.58 -14.26 -6.33
N ARG A 100 -6.15 -13.98 -7.51
CA ARG A 100 -7.20 -14.81 -8.14
C ARG A 100 -6.74 -16.25 -8.35
N HIS A 101 -5.50 -16.44 -8.80
CA HIS A 101 -4.93 -17.77 -8.99
C HIS A 101 -4.95 -18.58 -7.68
N LEU A 102 -4.70 -17.95 -6.53
CA LEU A 102 -4.74 -18.61 -5.23
C LEU A 102 -6.15 -18.72 -4.65
N ALA A 103 -6.95 -17.67 -4.71
CA ALA A 103 -8.27 -17.64 -4.10
C ALA A 103 -9.28 -18.52 -4.84
N GLY A 104 -9.09 -18.77 -6.13
CA GLY A 104 -10.11 -19.34 -7.00
C GLY A 104 -11.05 -18.24 -7.53
N PRO A 105 -12.30 -18.58 -7.91
CA PRO A 105 -13.25 -17.60 -8.43
C PRO A 105 -13.52 -16.48 -7.40
N LEU A 106 -13.02 -15.29 -7.68
CA LEU A 106 -13.39 -14.05 -6.97
C LEU A 106 -14.59 -13.39 -7.66
N PRO A 107 -15.31 -12.48 -6.98
CA PRO A 107 -16.26 -11.60 -7.65
C PRO A 107 -15.65 -10.93 -8.90
N GLU A 108 -16.48 -10.66 -9.90
CA GLU A 108 -16.03 -10.06 -11.16
C GLU A 108 -15.34 -8.70 -10.96
N GLN A 109 -15.67 -7.98 -9.88
CA GLN A 109 -15.10 -6.68 -9.55
C GLN A 109 -14.03 -6.80 -8.45
N PRO A 110 -12.85 -6.16 -8.61
CA PRO A 110 -12.42 -5.34 -9.75
C PRO A 110 -12.20 -6.19 -11.01
N ALA A 111 -12.69 -5.76 -12.17
CA ALA A 111 -12.40 -6.46 -13.43
C ALA A 111 -10.87 -6.62 -13.64
N ASN A 112 -10.10 -5.58 -13.32
CA ASN A 112 -8.65 -5.62 -13.26
C ASN A 112 -8.11 -4.76 -12.09
N GLY A 113 -6.91 -5.07 -11.61
CA GLY A 113 -6.30 -4.38 -10.46
C GLY A 113 -5.87 -2.94 -10.76
N ALA A 114 -5.70 -2.56 -12.03
CA ALA A 114 -5.30 -1.20 -12.40
C ALA A 114 -6.37 -0.16 -12.04
N LEU A 115 -7.66 -0.53 -12.07
CA LEU A 115 -8.76 0.36 -11.65
C LEU A 115 -8.67 0.78 -10.18
N LEU A 116 -8.05 -0.05 -9.33
CA LEU A 116 -7.83 0.29 -7.92
C LEU A 116 -6.93 1.51 -7.74
N LEU A 117 -6.08 1.82 -8.73
CA LEU A 117 -5.16 2.95 -8.68
C LEU A 117 -5.84 4.32 -8.90
N SER A 118 -7.05 4.33 -9.45
CA SER A 118 -7.77 5.57 -9.79
C SER A 118 -9.20 5.64 -9.24
N GLU A 119 -9.67 4.60 -8.55
CA GLU A 119 -11.05 4.55 -8.05
C GLU A 119 -11.38 5.63 -7.02
N ARG A 120 -10.43 5.95 -6.11
CA ARG A 120 -10.62 7.03 -5.14
C ARG A 120 -10.74 8.36 -5.86
N ALA A 121 -9.82 8.66 -6.77
CA ALA A 121 -9.86 9.87 -7.58
C ALA A 121 -11.17 10.02 -8.37
N ALA A 122 -11.68 8.94 -8.96
CA ALA A 122 -12.95 8.94 -9.67
C ALA A 122 -14.15 9.29 -8.76
N LEU A 123 -14.18 8.79 -7.52
CA LEU A 123 -15.26 9.07 -6.56
C LEU A 123 -15.20 10.46 -5.95
N LEU A 124 -13.99 11.04 -5.85
CA LEU A 124 -13.77 12.35 -5.25
C LEU A 124 -13.63 13.47 -6.30
N GLY A 125 -13.64 13.15 -7.59
CA GLY A 125 -13.41 14.13 -8.65
C GLY A 125 -12.01 14.74 -8.60
N LEU A 126 -11.00 13.93 -8.26
CA LEU A 126 -9.62 14.40 -8.14
C LEU A 126 -8.94 14.48 -9.51
N GLU A 127 -8.06 15.46 -9.65
CA GLU A 127 -7.31 15.72 -10.87
C GLU A 127 -5.81 15.84 -10.54
N ARG A 128 -4.94 15.74 -11.55
CA ARG A 128 -3.50 15.99 -11.38
C ARG A 128 -3.24 17.45 -10.97
N ARG A 129 -2.22 17.67 -10.12
CA ARG A 129 -1.89 19.01 -9.58
C ARG A 129 -0.39 19.29 -9.57
N GLY A 130 0.37 18.69 -10.47
CA GLY A 130 1.81 18.88 -10.60
C GLY A 130 2.59 18.50 -9.34
N ARG A 131 3.12 19.51 -8.63
CA ARG A 131 3.91 19.36 -7.39
C ARG A 131 3.08 19.24 -6.12
N THR A 132 1.76 19.18 -6.25
CA THR A 132 0.84 18.82 -5.16
C THR A 132 0.11 17.53 -5.54
N SER A 133 -0.12 16.63 -4.59
CA SER A 133 -0.84 15.38 -4.86
C SER A 133 -2.30 15.68 -5.23
N PRO A 134 -2.99 14.78 -5.97
CA PRO A 134 -4.37 15.01 -6.40
C PRO A 134 -5.35 15.38 -5.27
N ASN A 135 -5.19 14.75 -4.09
CA ASN A 135 -6.00 15.03 -2.90
C ASN A 135 -5.62 16.35 -2.18
N GLY A 136 -4.56 17.04 -2.60
CA GLY A 136 -4.12 18.32 -2.06
C GLY A 136 -3.33 18.26 -0.75
N SER A 137 -3.05 17.07 -0.21
CA SER A 137 -2.43 16.92 1.12
C SER A 137 -0.91 16.84 1.09
N CYS A 138 -0.31 16.35 0.00
CA CYS A 138 1.12 16.13 -0.10
C CYS A 138 1.75 17.10 -1.12
N HIS A 139 2.91 17.65 -0.78
CA HIS A 139 3.59 18.67 -1.57
C HIS A 139 5.08 18.33 -1.77
N LEU A 140 5.60 18.59 -2.97
CA LEU A 140 7.01 18.42 -3.31
C LEU A 140 7.77 19.75 -3.19
N PHE A 141 8.79 19.77 -2.35
CA PHE A 141 9.69 20.92 -2.15
C PHE A 141 11.12 20.59 -2.54
N THR A 142 11.88 21.63 -2.89
CA THR A 142 13.32 21.55 -3.07
C THR A 142 14.01 21.78 -1.73
N ALA A 143 14.87 20.84 -1.34
CA ALA A 143 15.79 20.93 -0.22
C ALA A 143 17.20 21.27 -0.71
N ALA A 144 18.19 21.38 0.18
CA ALA A 144 19.56 21.77 -0.18
C ALA A 144 20.26 20.76 -1.14
N ASP A 145 19.92 19.48 -1.04
CA ASP A 145 20.58 18.36 -1.73
C ASP A 145 19.61 17.44 -2.48
N GLY A 146 18.34 17.83 -2.62
CA GLY A 146 17.35 17.00 -3.30
C GLY A 146 15.92 17.53 -3.19
N GLU A 147 14.95 16.63 -3.31
CA GLU A 147 13.53 16.94 -3.16
C GLU A 147 12.94 16.21 -1.97
N ILE A 148 11.99 16.85 -1.29
CA ILE A 148 11.27 16.30 -0.15
C ILE A 148 9.75 16.36 -0.41
N ALA A 149 9.07 15.25 -0.18
CA ALA A 149 7.63 15.21 -0.02
C ALA A 149 7.27 15.51 1.43
N LEU A 150 6.33 16.42 1.64
CA LEU A 150 5.72 16.69 2.93
C LEU A 150 4.22 16.47 2.82
N ASN A 151 3.68 15.58 3.66
CA ASN A 151 2.26 15.29 3.70
C ASN A 151 1.61 15.92 4.93
N LEU A 152 0.62 16.77 4.69
CA LEU A 152 -0.14 17.52 5.71
C LEU A 152 -1.60 17.03 5.77
N ALA A 153 -1.80 15.71 5.66
CA ALA A 153 -3.12 15.09 5.68
C ALA A 153 -3.85 15.19 7.02
N ARG A 154 -3.14 15.45 8.13
CA ARG A 154 -3.75 15.59 9.46
C ARG A 154 -3.78 17.06 9.87
N PRO A 155 -4.85 17.52 10.56
CA PRO A 155 -4.90 18.89 11.08
C PRO A 155 -3.67 19.26 11.93
N ASP A 156 -3.22 18.33 12.77
CA ASP A 156 -2.09 18.52 13.68
C ASP A 156 -0.75 18.66 12.96
N ASP A 157 -0.61 18.20 11.71
CA ASP A 157 0.67 18.24 10.97
C ASP A 157 1.18 19.67 10.81
N ARG A 158 0.27 20.64 10.63
CA ARG A 158 0.62 22.06 10.48
C ARG A 158 1.18 22.65 11.76
N SER A 159 0.71 22.19 12.93
CA SER A 159 1.21 22.67 14.23
C SER A 159 2.66 22.27 14.50
N LEU A 160 3.18 21.27 13.77
CA LEU A 160 4.53 20.75 13.94
C LEU A 160 5.57 21.48 13.09
N LEU A 161 5.16 22.35 12.15
CA LEU A 161 6.07 22.92 11.14
C LEU A 161 7.18 23.79 11.73
N CYS A 162 6.85 24.68 12.68
CA CYS A 162 7.85 25.55 13.30
C CYS A 162 8.88 24.74 14.10
N ALA A 163 8.42 23.73 14.85
CA ALA A 163 9.29 22.82 15.59
C ALA A 163 10.16 21.95 14.67
N TRP A 164 9.60 21.47 13.55
CA TRP A 164 10.30 20.66 12.56
C TRP A 164 11.43 21.44 11.87
N LEU A 165 11.16 22.69 11.51
CA LEU A 165 12.11 23.58 10.87
C LEU A 165 13.05 24.31 11.86
N GLN A 166 12.80 24.17 13.17
CA GLN A 166 13.54 24.86 14.24
C GLN A 166 13.58 26.38 14.06
N THR A 167 12.41 26.97 13.80
CA THR A 167 12.26 28.39 13.56
C THR A 167 11.20 29.00 14.48
N ASP A 168 11.44 30.22 14.94
CA ASP A 168 10.45 31.04 15.66
C ASP A 168 9.53 31.81 14.69
N GLU A 169 9.93 31.90 13.41
CA GLU A 169 9.09 32.47 12.35
C GLU A 169 7.87 31.58 12.11
N GLN A 170 6.68 32.18 12.08
CA GLN A 170 5.45 31.46 11.77
C GLN A 170 5.48 30.94 10.32
N VAL A 171 5.10 29.67 10.14
CA VAL A 171 5.06 29.00 8.84
C VAL A 171 3.61 28.69 8.48
N ASP A 172 2.92 29.68 7.91
CA ASP A 172 1.50 29.62 7.53
C ASP A 172 1.27 29.44 6.02
N ASP A 173 2.27 29.78 5.20
CA ASP A 173 2.21 29.66 3.74
C ASP A 173 3.29 28.73 3.14
N LEU A 174 3.04 28.25 1.91
CA LEU A 174 3.94 27.32 1.20
C LEU A 174 5.26 27.95 0.75
N ALA A 175 5.32 29.26 0.52
CA ALA A 175 6.53 29.95 0.09
C ALA A 175 7.52 30.12 1.25
N THR A 176 7.02 30.49 2.43
CA THR A 176 7.78 30.53 3.68
C THR A 176 8.32 29.14 4.02
N LEU A 177 7.47 28.12 3.95
CA LEU A 177 7.89 26.72 4.11
C LEU A 177 9.00 26.33 3.10
N ALA A 178 8.80 26.62 1.81
CA ALA A 178 9.78 26.30 0.78
C ALA A 178 11.13 26.99 0.99
N ARG A 179 11.15 28.22 1.53
CA ARG A 179 12.39 28.94 1.87
C ARG A 179 13.16 28.23 2.98
N HIS A 180 12.50 27.82 4.05
CA HIS A 180 13.13 27.10 5.16
C HIS A 180 13.69 25.74 4.72
N LEU A 181 12.96 25.01 3.87
CA LEU A 181 13.38 23.69 3.40
C LEU A 181 14.65 23.74 2.55
N ARG A 182 14.85 24.79 1.74
CA ARG A 182 16.06 24.97 0.93
C ARG A 182 17.35 25.10 1.74
N ALA A 183 17.26 25.49 3.01
CA ALA A 183 18.43 25.65 3.89
C ALA A 183 18.91 24.33 4.52
N HIS A 184 18.16 23.24 4.36
CA HIS A 184 18.40 21.98 5.06
C HIS A 184 18.55 20.82 4.08
N SER A 185 19.39 19.84 4.42
CA SER A 185 19.47 18.59 3.67
C SER A 185 18.22 17.73 3.89
N CYS A 186 17.88 16.93 2.89
CA CYS A 186 16.83 15.92 2.96
C CYS A 186 17.00 14.99 4.17
N ALA A 187 18.23 14.57 4.47
CA ALA A 187 18.51 13.68 5.60
C ALA A 187 18.10 14.30 6.95
N VAL A 188 18.48 15.55 7.20
CA VAL A 188 18.14 16.27 8.44
C VAL A 188 16.63 16.49 8.55
N LEU A 189 15.98 16.86 7.44
CA LEU A 189 14.53 17.09 7.41
C LEU A 189 13.76 15.79 7.71
N VAL A 190 14.15 14.67 7.11
CA VAL A 190 13.51 13.36 7.34
C VAL A 190 13.72 12.88 8.78
N GLU A 191 14.93 13.01 9.33
CA GLU A 191 15.23 12.63 10.71
C GLU A 191 14.35 13.39 11.70
N ARG A 192 14.27 14.73 11.57
CA ARG A 192 13.42 15.56 12.45
C ARG A 192 11.95 15.26 12.27
N ALA A 193 11.49 15.02 11.04
CA ALA A 193 10.10 14.64 10.77
C ALA A 193 9.75 13.33 11.49
N GLN A 194 10.65 12.35 11.47
CA GLN A 194 10.48 11.08 12.18
C GLN A 194 10.35 11.28 13.71
N LEU A 195 11.17 12.15 14.31
CA LEU A 195 11.09 12.45 15.75
C LEU A 195 9.74 13.05 16.15
N LEU A 196 9.20 13.94 15.31
CA LEU A 196 7.90 14.59 15.53
C LEU A 196 6.71 13.74 15.06
N GLY A 197 6.96 12.63 14.35
CA GLY A 197 5.92 11.83 13.72
C GLY A 197 5.21 12.56 12.58
N LEU A 198 5.86 13.52 11.94
CA LEU A 198 5.42 14.24 10.74
C LEU A 198 5.72 13.36 9.50
N PRO A 199 4.79 13.21 8.54
CA PRO A 199 5.03 12.39 7.36
C PRO A 199 5.79 13.23 6.33
N ALA A 200 7.10 12.98 6.24
CA ALA A 200 7.97 13.58 5.24
C ALA A 200 8.97 12.54 4.71
N ALA A 201 9.31 12.67 3.43
CA ALA A 201 10.18 11.72 2.76
C ALA A 201 11.04 12.39 1.70
N ALA A 202 12.34 12.07 1.69
CA ALA A 202 13.20 12.40 0.56
C ALA A 202 12.74 11.63 -0.69
N ALA A 203 12.78 12.26 -1.85
CA ALA A 203 12.47 11.61 -3.11
C ALA A 203 13.49 10.52 -3.43
N GLY A 204 12.99 9.32 -3.74
CA GLY A 204 13.82 8.20 -4.18
C GLY A 204 14.23 8.30 -5.64
N ASP A 205 15.33 7.64 -6.00
CA ASP A 205 15.72 7.41 -7.40
C ASP A 205 14.95 6.25 -8.05
N GLY A 206 14.32 5.42 -7.22
CA GLY A 206 13.62 4.18 -7.58
C GLY A 206 14.54 3.12 -8.20
N ALA A 207 15.85 3.19 -7.95
CA ALA A 207 16.83 2.19 -8.38
C ALA A 207 16.86 0.98 -7.43
N ALA A 208 16.51 1.20 -6.15
CA ALA A 208 16.42 0.13 -5.17
C ALA A 208 15.25 -0.84 -5.48
N CYS A 209 15.53 -2.14 -5.40
CA CYS A 209 14.51 -3.19 -5.45
C CYS A 209 14.48 -3.94 -4.11
N PRO A 210 13.87 -3.38 -3.06
CA PRO A 210 13.71 -4.09 -1.81
C PRO A 210 12.75 -5.28 -1.99
N PRO A 211 12.79 -6.28 -1.08
CA PRO A 211 11.77 -7.31 -1.06
C PRO A 211 10.41 -6.68 -0.72
N TRP A 212 9.39 -6.95 -1.54
CA TRP A 212 8.03 -6.40 -1.35
C TRP A 212 7.31 -6.91 -0.09
N TYR A 213 7.85 -7.93 0.59
CA TYR A 213 7.45 -8.36 1.92
C TYR A 213 8.63 -8.97 2.67
N ARG A 214 8.55 -9.02 3.99
CA ARG A 214 9.39 -9.85 4.87
C ARG A 214 8.49 -10.79 5.66
N LEU A 215 8.91 -12.04 5.81
CA LEU A 215 8.18 -13.04 6.58
C LEU A 215 9.03 -13.51 7.77
N THR A 216 8.49 -13.38 8.97
CA THR A 216 9.01 -14.11 10.14
C THR A 216 8.12 -15.34 10.38
N PRO A 217 8.64 -16.58 10.23
CA PRO A 217 7.84 -17.79 10.44
C PRO A 217 7.21 -17.85 11.84
N GLY A 218 5.98 -18.36 11.90
CA GLY A 218 5.25 -18.59 13.15
C GLY A 218 5.59 -19.93 13.81
N ALA A 219 4.76 -20.34 14.77
CA ALA A 219 4.90 -21.57 15.57
C ALA A 219 4.65 -22.90 14.80
N GLY A 220 4.71 -22.88 13.47
CA GLY A 220 4.35 -24.00 12.60
C GLY A 220 2.88 -24.03 12.20
N ARG A 221 2.48 -25.07 11.44
CA ARG A 221 1.13 -25.21 10.89
C ARG A 221 0.09 -25.46 11.98
N GLY A 222 -0.94 -24.64 12.00
CA GLY A 222 -2.19 -24.90 12.73
C GLY A 222 -3.22 -25.63 11.86
N PRO A 223 -4.41 -25.92 12.41
CA PRO A 223 -5.54 -26.43 11.65
C PRO A 223 -5.91 -25.43 10.55
N ALA A 224 -6.12 -25.90 9.32
CA ALA A 224 -6.61 -25.05 8.24
C ALA A 224 -8.11 -24.78 8.44
N PRO A 225 -8.56 -23.52 8.67
CA PRO A 225 -9.97 -23.22 8.85
C PRO A 225 -10.73 -23.40 7.53
N ARG A 226 -11.97 -23.93 7.59
CA ARG A 226 -12.86 -23.99 6.40
C ARG A 226 -13.20 -22.59 5.88
N GLN A 227 -13.38 -21.64 6.79
CA GLN A 227 -13.56 -20.22 6.51
C GLN A 227 -12.67 -19.44 7.48
N PRO A 228 -11.60 -18.78 7.01
CA PRO A 228 -10.71 -18.02 7.89
C PRO A 228 -11.45 -16.85 8.55
N LEU A 229 -11.22 -16.64 9.85
CA LEU A 229 -11.61 -15.45 10.58
C LEU A 229 -10.50 -14.39 10.51
N VAL A 230 -10.83 -13.25 9.91
CA VAL A 230 -9.95 -12.08 9.79
C VAL A 230 -10.39 -11.00 10.76
N LEU A 231 -9.46 -10.53 11.59
CA LEU A 231 -9.62 -9.29 12.35
C LEU A 231 -8.89 -8.16 11.65
N ASP A 232 -9.66 -7.20 11.17
CA ASP A 232 -9.18 -6.00 10.50
C ASP A 232 -9.09 -4.86 11.51
N LEU A 233 -7.88 -4.63 12.04
CA LEU A 233 -7.53 -3.51 12.92
C LEU A 233 -7.00 -2.31 12.13
N SER A 234 -7.05 -2.37 10.80
CA SER A 234 -6.46 -1.37 9.94
C SER A 234 -7.42 -0.21 9.63
N SER A 235 -6.86 0.87 9.11
CA SER A 235 -7.61 2.08 8.76
C SER A 235 -7.18 2.62 7.40
N LEU A 236 -7.94 3.58 6.88
CA LEU A 236 -7.68 4.26 5.61
C LEU A 236 -7.86 3.33 4.40
N TRP A 237 -6.79 3.02 3.65
CA TRP A 237 -6.91 2.41 2.32
C TRP A 237 -6.23 1.04 2.19
N ALA A 238 -4.90 0.94 2.32
CA ALA A 238 -4.17 -0.29 2.03
C ALA A 238 -4.67 -1.51 2.85
N GLY A 239 -4.78 -1.36 4.16
CA GLY A 239 -5.26 -2.42 5.06
C GLY A 239 -6.72 -2.79 4.83
N PRO A 240 -7.65 -1.82 4.79
CA PRO A 240 -9.05 -2.12 4.51
C PRO A 240 -9.27 -2.80 3.15
N LEU A 241 -8.51 -2.43 2.12
CA LEU A 241 -8.51 -3.10 0.81
C LEU A 241 -8.03 -4.55 0.92
N CYS A 242 -6.93 -4.81 1.64
CA CYS A 242 -6.43 -6.16 1.89
C CYS A 242 -7.52 -7.03 2.55
N ALA A 243 -8.14 -6.52 3.62
CA ALA A 243 -9.21 -7.20 4.33
C ALA A 243 -10.44 -7.44 3.44
N GLN A 244 -10.80 -6.50 2.57
CA GLN A 244 -11.90 -6.66 1.62
C GLN A 244 -11.63 -7.75 0.60
N LEU A 245 -10.43 -7.80 0.04
CA LEU A 245 -10.05 -8.83 -0.92
C LEU A 245 -10.03 -10.22 -0.28
N LEU A 246 -9.65 -10.33 1.00
CA LEU A 246 -9.73 -11.58 1.75
C LEU A 246 -11.18 -12.01 2.01
N ARG A 247 -12.08 -11.05 2.29
CA ARG A 247 -13.53 -11.30 2.37
C ARG A 247 -14.08 -11.86 1.07
N GLU A 248 -13.72 -11.22 -0.04
CA GLU A 248 -14.09 -11.66 -1.40
C GLU A 248 -13.48 -13.04 -1.74
N SER A 249 -12.36 -13.41 -1.10
CA SER A 249 -11.76 -14.75 -1.16
C SER A 249 -12.43 -15.78 -0.23
N GLY A 250 -13.55 -15.44 0.40
CA GLY A 250 -14.34 -16.34 1.25
C GLY A 250 -14.11 -16.19 2.76
N ALA A 251 -13.20 -15.32 3.19
CA ALA A 251 -12.94 -15.11 4.61
C ALA A 251 -14.08 -14.37 5.32
N ARG A 252 -14.29 -14.68 6.60
CA ARG A 252 -15.16 -13.90 7.48
C ARG A 252 -14.35 -12.75 8.07
N VAL A 253 -14.80 -11.51 7.88
CA VAL A 253 -14.03 -10.33 8.28
C VAL A 253 -14.79 -9.49 9.32
N ILE A 254 -14.13 -9.22 10.44
CA ILE A 254 -14.58 -8.30 11.49
C ILE A 254 -13.64 -7.09 11.48
N LYS A 255 -14.17 -5.91 11.14
CA LYS A 255 -13.47 -4.65 11.34
C LYS A 255 -13.61 -4.25 12.81
N VAL A 256 -12.47 -4.10 13.48
CA VAL A 256 -12.41 -3.70 14.89
C VAL A 256 -11.86 -2.29 14.99
N GLU A 257 -12.61 -1.40 15.63
CA GLU A 257 -12.27 0.02 15.73
C GLU A 257 -12.29 0.50 17.17
N SER A 258 -11.54 1.57 17.45
CA SER A 258 -11.69 2.28 18.72
C SER A 258 -12.96 3.12 18.69
N VAL A 259 -13.73 3.12 19.78
CA VAL A 259 -14.87 4.04 19.96
C VAL A 259 -14.41 5.50 19.90
N SER A 260 -13.24 5.82 20.49
CA SER A 260 -12.72 7.19 20.55
C SER A 260 -11.95 7.62 19.30
N ARG A 261 -11.51 6.67 18.47
CA ARG A 261 -10.72 6.94 17.26
C ARG A 261 -11.08 5.91 16.18
N PRO A 262 -12.27 6.02 15.57
CA PRO A 262 -12.67 5.13 14.49
C PRO A 262 -11.80 5.36 13.24
N ASP A 263 -11.96 4.51 12.24
CA ASP A 263 -11.25 4.67 10.96
C ASP A 263 -11.58 6.05 10.35
N GLY A 264 -10.55 6.87 10.12
CA GLY A 264 -10.70 8.21 9.56
C GLY A 264 -11.38 8.24 8.19
N ALA A 265 -11.30 7.13 7.43
CA ALA A 265 -12.00 7.02 6.14
C ALA A 265 -13.53 7.05 6.28
N ARG A 266 -14.10 6.79 7.48
CA ARG A 266 -15.54 6.94 7.74
C ARG A 266 -16.03 8.37 7.56
N ALA A 267 -15.19 9.36 7.87
CA ALA A 267 -15.49 10.78 7.69
C ALA A 267 -15.21 11.28 6.25
N GLY A 268 -14.64 10.43 5.40
CA GLY A 268 -14.37 10.72 4.00
C GLY A 268 -15.55 10.38 3.09
N ASN A 269 -15.24 10.07 1.83
CA ASN A 269 -16.25 9.67 0.85
C ASN A 269 -16.92 8.34 1.24
N ARG A 270 -18.24 8.37 1.45
CA ARG A 270 -19.01 7.19 1.89
C ARG A 270 -18.91 6.02 0.93
N THR A 271 -19.05 6.25 -0.38
CA THR A 271 -18.98 5.19 -1.39
C THR A 271 -17.60 4.52 -1.39
N PHE A 272 -16.53 5.30 -1.20
CA PHE A 272 -15.18 4.76 -1.10
C PHE A 272 -15.02 3.91 0.18
N PHE A 273 -15.57 4.36 1.31
CA PHE A 273 -15.59 3.55 2.53
C PHE A 273 -16.37 2.24 2.35
N ASP A 274 -17.50 2.28 1.63
CA ASP A 274 -18.30 1.10 1.29
C ASP A 274 -17.54 0.13 0.36
N LEU A 275 -16.75 0.63 -0.60
CA LEU A 275 -15.87 -0.22 -1.42
C LEU A 275 -14.83 -0.99 -0.59
N LEU A 276 -14.30 -0.36 0.46
CA LEU A 276 -13.25 -0.94 1.29
C LEU A 276 -13.77 -1.77 2.46
N ASN A 277 -15.00 -1.55 2.92
CA ASN A 277 -15.53 -2.15 4.15
C ASN A 277 -16.93 -2.76 4.01
N GLY A 278 -17.51 -2.72 2.81
CA GLY A 278 -18.82 -3.28 2.50
C GLY A 278 -18.91 -4.76 2.85
N GLY A 279 -19.93 -5.12 3.64
CA GLY A 279 -20.18 -6.50 4.05
C GLY A 279 -19.22 -7.09 5.11
N LYS A 280 -18.28 -6.31 5.66
CA LYS A 280 -17.58 -6.69 6.90
C LYS A 280 -18.52 -6.53 8.10
N GLN A 281 -18.32 -7.33 9.15
CA GLN A 281 -18.92 -7.07 10.47
C GLN A 281 -18.18 -5.92 11.15
N SER A 282 -18.84 -5.14 12.00
CA SER A 282 -18.23 -4.00 12.71
C SER A 282 -18.33 -4.13 14.22
N LEU A 283 -17.16 -4.14 14.87
CA LEU A 283 -16.98 -4.14 16.32
C LEU A 283 -16.27 -2.84 16.73
N SER A 284 -16.81 -2.12 17.70
CA SER A 284 -16.17 -0.94 18.29
C SER A 284 -15.90 -1.18 19.77
N LEU A 285 -14.64 -1.02 20.17
CA LEU A 285 -14.17 -1.30 21.53
C LEU A 285 -13.60 -0.02 22.17
N ALA A 286 -13.76 0.11 23.49
CA ALA A 286 -13.15 1.18 24.27
C ALA A 286 -11.66 0.86 24.54
N LEU A 287 -10.80 0.96 23.52
CA LEU A 287 -9.39 0.53 23.61
C LEU A 287 -8.52 1.38 24.55
N GLY A 288 -9.02 2.54 24.98
CA GLY A 288 -8.40 3.34 26.05
C GLY A 288 -8.61 2.76 27.45
N GLU A 289 -9.52 1.78 27.60
CA GLU A 289 -9.89 1.19 28.87
C GLU A 289 -9.37 -0.26 28.98
N ALA A 290 -9.04 -0.68 30.20
CA ALA A 290 -8.55 -2.03 30.46
C ALA A 290 -9.52 -3.12 29.98
N HIS A 291 -10.82 -2.87 30.10
CA HIS A 291 -11.88 -3.77 29.64
C HIS A 291 -11.86 -3.93 28.11
N GLY A 292 -11.83 -2.83 27.35
CA GLY A 292 -11.76 -2.89 25.88
C GLY A 292 -10.49 -3.56 25.36
N GLN A 293 -9.37 -3.35 26.05
CA GLN A 293 -8.12 -4.05 25.74
C GLN A 293 -8.21 -5.56 26.04
N ALA A 294 -8.90 -5.96 27.12
CA ALA A 294 -9.15 -7.36 27.43
C ALA A 294 -10.04 -8.03 26.37
N GLN A 295 -11.10 -7.35 25.93
CA GLN A 295 -11.96 -7.80 24.83
C GLN A 295 -11.14 -8.01 23.54
N LEU A 296 -10.29 -7.04 23.17
CA LEU A 296 -9.42 -7.16 22.00
C LEU A 296 -8.46 -8.35 22.10
N ARG A 297 -7.77 -8.52 23.24
CA ARG A 297 -6.84 -9.64 23.45
C ARG A 297 -7.55 -10.99 23.36
N ALA A 298 -8.75 -11.11 23.92
CA ALA A 298 -9.55 -12.33 23.85
C ALA A 298 -10.04 -12.61 22.41
N LEU A 299 -10.47 -11.59 21.68
CA LEU A 299 -10.87 -11.74 20.28
C LEU A 299 -9.70 -12.14 19.40
N LEU A 300 -8.52 -11.55 19.61
CA LEU A 300 -7.29 -11.92 18.89
C LEU A 300 -7.03 -13.42 18.97
N GLN A 301 -7.31 -14.07 20.11
CA GLN A 301 -7.13 -15.53 20.29
C GLN A 301 -8.00 -16.39 19.36
N ARG A 302 -9.03 -15.83 18.73
CA ARG A 302 -9.93 -16.53 17.80
C ARG A 302 -9.56 -16.34 16.33
N ALA A 303 -8.74 -15.33 16.02
CA ALA A 303 -8.40 -14.97 14.65
C ALA A 303 -7.46 -15.99 13.99
N ASP A 304 -7.67 -16.24 12.70
CA ASP A 304 -6.73 -16.95 11.83
C ASP A 304 -5.79 -15.94 11.13
N ILE A 305 -6.32 -14.77 10.79
CA ILE A 305 -5.57 -13.66 10.21
C ILE A 305 -5.86 -12.38 11.00
N VAL A 306 -4.81 -11.67 11.37
CA VAL A 306 -4.92 -10.31 11.92
C VAL A 306 -4.27 -9.35 10.95
N ILE A 307 -4.95 -8.25 10.63
CA ILE A 307 -4.42 -7.18 9.80
C ILE A 307 -4.32 -5.93 10.66
N ASP A 308 -3.13 -5.37 10.78
CA ASP A 308 -2.92 -4.11 11.45
C ASP A 308 -2.17 -3.13 10.55
N SER A 309 -2.54 -1.85 10.62
CA SER A 309 -1.82 -0.77 9.96
C SER A 309 -1.30 0.26 10.96
N SER A 310 -1.01 -0.21 12.17
CA SER A 310 -0.55 0.62 13.26
C SER A 310 0.98 0.65 13.29
N ARG A 311 1.56 1.70 13.89
CA ARG A 311 3.00 1.66 14.22
C ARG A 311 3.23 0.51 15.20
N PRO A 312 4.32 -0.28 15.07
CA PRO A 312 4.57 -1.42 15.97
C PRO A 312 4.47 -1.07 17.47
N ARG A 313 4.83 0.15 17.85
CA ARG A 313 4.72 0.64 19.24
C ARG A 313 3.28 0.76 19.76
N ALA A 314 2.30 1.03 18.89
CA ALA A 314 0.93 1.33 19.29
C ALA A 314 0.24 0.10 19.92
N LEU A 315 0.34 -1.07 19.28
CA LEU A 315 -0.25 -2.29 19.85
C LEU A 315 0.50 -2.78 21.10
N ARG A 316 1.81 -2.53 21.20
CA ARG A 316 2.58 -2.86 22.41
C ARG A 316 2.07 -2.11 23.64
N GLN A 317 1.55 -0.89 23.49
CA GLN A 317 0.93 -0.13 24.59
C GLN A 317 -0.33 -0.82 25.15
N PHE A 318 -0.96 -1.71 24.37
CA PHE A 318 -2.10 -2.52 24.80
C PHE A 318 -1.69 -3.94 25.26
N GLY A 319 -0.38 -4.19 25.40
CA GLY A 319 0.18 -5.51 25.73
C GLY A 319 0.08 -6.52 24.58
N ILE A 320 0.00 -6.05 23.33
CA ILE A 320 -0.12 -6.90 22.14
C ILE A 320 1.19 -6.84 21.36
N ASP A 321 1.93 -7.95 21.39
CA ASP A 321 3.13 -8.15 20.57
C ASP A 321 2.82 -9.14 19.43
N ALA A 322 2.77 -8.63 18.19
CA ALA A 322 2.48 -9.44 17.01
C ALA A 322 3.45 -10.62 16.81
N LEU A 323 4.74 -10.42 17.10
CA LEU A 323 5.75 -11.47 16.94
C LEU A 323 5.56 -12.56 17.99
N GLN A 324 5.28 -12.18 19.23
CA GLN A 324 4.95 -13.13 20.29
C GLN A 324 3.67 -13.92 19.96
N GLN A 325 2.64 -13.26 19.41
CA GLN A 325 1.38 -13.91 19.03
C GLN A 325 1.62 -15.00 17.97
N VAL A 326 2.33 -14.71 16.88
CA VAL A 326 2.57 -15.72 15.82
C VAL A 326 3.51 -16.84 16.27
N ARG A 327 4.42 -16.57 17.23
CA ARG A 327 5.32 -17.57 17.81
C ARG A 327 4.66 -18.47 18.85
N SER A 328 3.53 -18.07 19.41
CA SER A 328 2.79 -18.86 20.40
C SER A 328 1.56 -19.56 19.82
N ARG A 329 1.12 -19.18 18.60
CA ARG A 329 -0.12 -19.67 18.00
C ARG A 329 0.12 -20.26 16.62
N PRO A 330 0.17 -21.60 16.49
CA PRO A 330 0.31 -22.27 15.22
C PRO A 330 -0.78 -21.85 14.23
N GLY A 331 -0.42 -21.59 12.98
CA GLY A 331 -1.36 -21.20 11.91
C GLY A 331 -1.76 -19.72 11.88
N LEU A 332 -1.47 -18.92 12.92
CA LEU A 332 -1.82 -17.49 12.92
C LEU A 332 -0.99 -16.72 11.90
N THR A 333 -1.66 -16.02 10.98
CA THR A 333 -1.02 -15.02 10.13
C THR A 333 -1.27 -13.62 10.70
N TRP A 334 -0.19 -12.88 10.94
CA TRP A 334 -0.27 -11.47 11.30
C TRP A 334 0.27 -10.63 10.15
N VAL A 335 -0.56 -9.75 9.59
CA VAL A 335 -0.22 -8.86 8.48
C VAL A 335 -0.06 -7.45 9.01
N SER A 336 1.18 -6.98 9.07
CA SER A 336 1.52 -5.62 9.49
C SER A 336 1.76 -4.77 8.25
N ILE A 337 0.88 -3.82 7.98
CA ILE A 337 0.97 -2.91 6.83
C ILE A 337 1.45 -1.53 7.32
N THR A 338 2.69 -1.16 7.01
CA THR A 338 3.31 0.09 7.52
C THR A 338 3.80 1.00 6.39
N GLY A 339 4.28 2.20 6.72
CA GLY A 339 4.90 3.09 5.73
C GLY A 339 6.25 2.58 5.22
N TYR A 340 7.13 2.19 6.16
CA TYR A 340 8.55 1.92 5.91
C TYR A 340 9.07 0.60 6.52
N GLY A 341 8.20 -0.27 7.04
CA GLY A 341 8.57 -1.54 7.65
C GLY A 341 8.60 -1.49 9.18
N ARG A 342 8.87 -2.65 9.80
CA ARG A 342 8.89 -2.83 11.26
C ARG A 342 10.28 -2.79 11.90
N ASP A 343 11.34 -2.72 11.10
CA ASP A 343 12.70 -2.59 11.61
C ASP A 343 12.96 -1.19 12.19
N ASP A 344 14.11 -1.01 12.83
CA ASP A 344 14.45 0.25 13.51
C ASP A 344 14.50 1.46 12.56
N SER A 345 14.76 1.23 11.26
CA SER A 345 14.79 2.29 10.26
C SER A 345 13.39 2.75 9.85
N GLY A 346 12.41 1.85 9.89
CA GLY A 346 11.03 2.11 9.43
C GLY A 346 10.00 2.31 10.54
N ALA A 347 10.14 1.65 11.69
CA ALA A 347 9.07 1.46 12.68
C ALA A 347 8.52 2.77 13.28
N GLY A 348 9.33 3.81 13.32
CA GLY A 348 8.96 5.13 13.83
C GLY A 348 8.32 6.06 12.80
N ARG A 349 8.49 5.78 11.51
CA ARG A 349 8.15 6.71 10.43
C ARG A 349 6.66 6.64 10.09
N VAL A 350 6.05 7.81 9.97
CA VAL A 350 4.67 7.96 9.50
C VAL A 350 4.71 8.14 7.99
N ALA A 351 3.78 7.50 7.28
CA ALA A 351 3.64 7.68 5.84
C ALA A 351 2.18 7.59 5.42
N PHE A 352 1.86 8.23 4.31
CA PHE A 352 0.68 7.97 3.49
C PHE A 352 1.12 7.56 2.09
N GLY A 353 0.17 7.13 1.25
CA GLY A 353 0.51 6.58 -0.06
C GLY A 353 1.25 7.56 -0.99
N ASP A 354 1.03 8.87 -0.87
CA ASP A 354 1.67 9.88 -1.72
C ASP A 354 3.16 10.09 -1.37
N ASP A 355 3.48 10.36 -0.10
CA ASP A 355 4.87 10.55 0.35
C ASP A 355 5.68 9.25 0.30
N ALA A 356 5.05 8.10 0.55
CA ALA A 356 5.68 6.80 0.34
C ALA A 356 5.98 6.53 -1.14
N ALA A 357 5.11 6.97 -2.07
CA ALA A 357 5.33 6.86 -3.51
C ALA A 357 6.56 7.68 -3.94
N VAL A 358 6.65 8.91 -3.45
CA VAL A 358 7.80 9.80 -3.69
C VAL A 358 9.08 9.17 -3.16
N ALA A 359 9.06 8.63 -1.93
CA ALA A 359 10.19 7.93 -1.33
C ALA A 359 10.66 6.72 -2.15
N ALA A 360 9.72 6.00 -2.77
CA ALA A 360 9.99 4.86 -3.64
C ALA A 360 10.44 5.26 -5.06
N GLY A 361 10.50 6.56 -5.38
CA GLY A 361 10.84 7.07 -6.72
C GLY A 361 9.69 6.99 -7.73
N LEU A 362 8.44 6.83 -7.28
CA LEU A 362 7.25 6.87 -8.12
C LEU A 362 6.82 8.31 -8.39
N LEU A 363 7.56 8.95 -9.28
CA LEU A 363 7.37 10.32 -9.71
C LEU A 363 7.27 10.38 -11.24
N TYR A 364 6.57 11.39 -11.74
CA TYR A 364 6.76 11.81 -13.13
C TYR A 364 7.88 12.85 -13.16
N ARG A 365 8.94 12.58 -13.93
CA ARG A 365 10.06 13.52 -14.08
C ARG A 365 9.94 14.21 -15.43
N ARG A 366 9.83 15.54 -15.38
CA ARG A 366 9.82 16.38 -16.57
C ARG A 366 11.17 16.35 -17.29
N PRO A 367 11.22 16.73 -18.58
CA PRO A 367 12.47 16.84 -19.33
C PRO A 367 13.50 17.79 -18.71
N ASP A 368 13.06 18.82 -17.99
CA ASP A 368 13.91 19.78 -17.28
C ASP A 368 14.34 19.32 -15.88
N GLY A 369 14.01 18.08 -15.51
CA GLY A 369 14.41 17.45 -14.25
C GLY A 369 13.44 17.65 -13.09
N LEU A 370 12.40 18.46 -13.25
CA LEU A 370 11.43 18.71 -12.18
C LEU A 370 10.55 17.47 -11.92
N SER A 371 10.44 17.05 -10.66
CA SER A 371 9.56 15.93 -10.29
C SER A 371 8.14 16.40 -9.96
N LEU A 372 7.15 15.66 -10.45
CA LEU A 372 5.71 15.83 -10.21
C LEU A 372 5.11 14.53 -9.65
N PHE A 373 3.95 14.64 -8.99
CA PHE A 373 3.24 13.48 -8.49
C PHE A 373 2.77 12.55 -9.62
N CYS A 374 2.76 11.25 -9.30
CA CYS A 374 2.31 10.18 -10.17
C CYS A 374 1.09 9.49 -9.53
N GLY A 375 -0.11 9.94 -9.88
CA GLY A 375 -1.35 9.35 -9.36
C GLY A 375 -1.77 9.86 -7.98
N ASP A 376 -2.84 9.28 -7.46
CA ASP A 376 -3.47 9.62 -6.18
C ASP A 376 -3.18 8.51 -5.15
N ALA A 377 -2.18 8.73 -4.30
CA ALA A 377 -1.68 7.78 -3.30
C ALA A 377 -1.52 6.34 -3.82
N PRO A 378 -0.82 6.10 -4.95
CA PRO A 378 -0.80 4.81 -5.64
C PRO A 378 -0.26 3.66 -4.79
N CYS A 379 0.58 3.96 -3.79
CA CYS A 379 1.12 2.93 -2.88
C CYS A 379 0.05 2.22 -2.06
N ASP A 380 -1.04 2.89 -1.71
CA ASP A 380 -2.09 2.31 -0.89
C ASP A 380 -2.78 1.12 -1.58
N PRO A 381 -3.39 1.28 -2.78
CA PRO A 381 -4.01 0.17 -3.49
C PRO A 381 -3.01 -0.89 -3.93
N LEU A 382 -1.77 -0.51 -4.32
CA LEU A 382 -0.72 -1.48 -4.61
C LEU A 382 -0.46 -2.37 -3.40
N THR A 383 -0.20 -1.77 -2.24
CA THR A 383 0.13 -2.50 -1.01
C THR A 383 -1.04 -3.35 -0.54
N GLY A 384 -2.28 -2.86 -0.63
CA GLY A 384 -3.46 -3.63 -0.24
C GLY A 384 -3.64 -4.93 -1.02
N VAL A 385 -3.42 -4.90 -2.34
CA VAL A 385 -3.51 -6.12 -3.18
C VAL A 385 -2.35 -7.08 -2.89
N HIS A 386 -1.13 -6.58 -2.76
CA HIS A 386 0.04 -7.40 -2.41
C HIS A 386 -0.11 -8.05 -1.03
N ALA A 387 -0.63 -7.29 -0.05
CA ALA A 387 -0.89 -7.79 1.28
C ALA A 387 -1.96 -8.89 1.29
N ALA A 388 -3.04 -8.76 0.52
CA ALA A 388 -4.04 -9.81 0.40
C ALA A 388 -3.46 -11.10 -0.19
N LEU A 389 -2.65 -10.98 -1.24
CA LEU A 389 -1.95 -12.11 -1.86
C LEU A 389 -1.04 -12.82 -0.85
N ALA A 390 -0.16 -12.07 -0.18
CA ALA A 390 0.76 -12.62 0.81
C ALA A 390 0.02 -13.24 2.01
N ALA A 391 -1.02 -12.58 2.52
CA ALA A 391 -1.81 -13.06 3.64
C ALA A 391 -2.47 -14.41 3.34
N LEU A 392 -3.05 -14.56 2.15
CA LEU A 392 -3.67 -15.81 1.71
C LEU A 392 -2.64 -16.92 1.49
N ALA A 393 -1.48 -16.60 0.89
CA ALA A 393 -0.40 -17.56 0.68
C ALA A 393 0.17 -18.08 2.02
N VAL A 394 0.49 -17.16 2.94
CA VAL A 394 1.12 -17.50 4.22
C VAL A 394 0.15 -18.19 5.18
N SER A 395 -1.13 -17.79 5.22
CA SER A 395 -2.12 -18.47 6.06
C SER A 395 -2.32 -19.93 5.65
N ARG A 396 -2.24 -20.24 4.35
CA ARG A 396 -2.24 -21.63 3.85
C ARG A 396 -0.93 -22.37 4.09
N GLY A 397 0.18 -21.65 4.19
CA GLY A 397 1.53 -22.19 4.41
C GLY A 397 1.84 -22.57 5.86
N GLY A 398 1.07 -22.06 6.83
CA GLY A 398 1.25 -22.32 8.27
C GLY A 398 1.33 -21.09 9.16
N GLY A 399 1.12 -19.89 8.61
CA GLY A 399 1.11 -18.65 9.39
C GLY A 399 2.50 -18.06 9.64
N GLY A 400 2.51 -16.89 10.29
CA GLY A 400 3.70 -16.08 10.54
C GLY A 400 3.39 -14.59 10.55
N LEU A 401 4.42 -13.80 10.83
CA LEU A 401 4.35 -12.34 10.78
C LEU A 401 4.82 -11.85 9.42
N LEU A 402 3.89 -11.31 8.65
CA LEU A 402 4.13 -10.58 7.41
C LEU A 402 4.36 -9.10 7.72
N ASP A 403 5.54 -8.60 7.37
CA ASP A 403 5.86 -7.17 7.31
C ASP A 403 5.83 -6.72 5.86
N ILE A 404 4.86 -5.86 5.53
CA ILE A 404 4.64 -5.31 4.20
C ILE A 404 4.53 -3.81 4.35
N CYS A 405 5.29 -3.04 3.56
CA CYS A 405 5.26 -1.59 3.67
C CYS A 405 5.03 -0.89 2.35
N LEU A 406 4.40 0.29 2.43
CA LEU A 406 4.05 1.13 1.28
C LEU A 406 5.26 1.41 0.40
N HIS A 407 6.38 1.79 1.03
CA HIS A 407 7.64 2.08 0.35
C HIS A 407 8.17 0.86 -0.42
N ASP A 408 8.33 -0.30 0.24
CA ASP A 408 9.00 -1.45 -0.38
C ASP A 408 8.17 -2.05 -1.51
N VAL A 409 6.84 -2.11 -1.37
CA VAL A 409 5.94 -2.56 -2.46
C VAL A 409 6.04 -1.62 -3.65
N ALA A 410 6.04 -0.31 -3.41
CA ALA A 410 6.14 0.69 -4.46
C ALA A 410 7.49 0.66 -5.18
N ALA A 411 8.59 0.57 -4.42
CA ALA A 411 9.94 0.46 -4.97
C ALA A 411 10.11 -0.85 -5.76
N HIS A 412 9.53 -1.95 -5.28
CA HIS A 412 9.49 -3.22 -6.01
C HIS A 412 8.74 -3.09 -7.34
N CYS A 413 7.58 -2.42 -7.36
CA CYS A 413 6.85 -2.12 -8.59
C CYS A 413 7.65 -1.20 -9.54
N ALA A 414 8.34 -0.20 -8.98
CA ALA A 414 9.18 0.74 -9.73
C ALA A 414 10.36 0.07 -10.43
N ALA A 415 10.97 -0.90 -9.74
CA ALA A 415 12.14 -1.64 -10.21
C ALA A 415 11.77 -2.81 -11.15
N PHE A 416 10.54 -3.31 -11.10
CA PHE A 416 10.13 -4.48 -11.91
C PHE A 416 10.22 -4.23 -13.41
N HIS A 417 9.69 -3.09 -13.87
CA HIS A 417 9.79 -2.68 -15.26
C HIS A 417 9.71 -1.16 -15.37
N ARG A 418 10.68 -0.58 -16.09
CA ARG A 418 10.70 0.83 -16.47
C ARG A 418 10.52 0.94 -17.98
N GLY A 419 9.37 1.47 -18.38
CA GLY A 419 9.07 1.78 -19.77
C GLY A 419 9.59 3.18 -20.16
N ASP A 420 9.52 3.47 -21.45
CA ASP A 420 9.88 4.78 -21.98
C ASP A 420 8.91 5.88 -21.49
N SER A 421 9.36 6.79 -20.64
CA SER A 421 8.55 7.94 -20.21
C SER A 421 8.53 9.09 -21.22
N ALA A 422 9.28 9.00 -22.33
CA ALA A 422 9.32 10.04 -23.36
C ALA A 422 8.05 10.06 -24.23
N ALA A 423 7.29 8.96 -24.28
CA ALA A 423 6.02 8.92 -25.00
C ALA A 423 5.00 9.87 -24.34
N GLN A 424 4.72 10.98 -25.03
CA GLN A 424 3.77 11.99 -24.57
C GLN A 424 2.35 11.68 -25.06
N ALA A 425 1.37 12.01 -24.23
CA ALA A 425 -0.03 11.96 -24.64
C ALA A 425 -0.29 13.04 -25.71
N GLN A 426 -1.06 12.67 -26.73
CA GLN A 426 -1.47 13.54 -27.82
C GLN A 426 -3.00 13.67 -27.79
N TYR A 427 -3.50 14.86 -28.08
CA TYR A 427 -4.94 15.09 -28.22
C TYR A 427 -5.34 14.89 -29.68
N LEU A 428 -6.06 13.80 -29.95
CA LEU A 428 -6.47 13.35 -31.28
C LEU A 428 -7.99 13.09 -31.27
N ASP A 429 -8.71 13.61 -32.26
CA ASP A 429 -10.16 13.39 -32.45
C ASP A 429 -11.00 13.64 -31.17
N GLY A 430 -10.70 14.74 -30.46
CA GLY A 430 -11.42 15.13 -29.24
C GLY A 430 -11.06 14.30 -28.00
N ARG A 431 -9.99 13.50 -28.03
CA ARG A 431 -9.62 12.59 -26.95
C ARG A 431 -8.10 12.53 -26.75
N TRP A 432 -7.68 12.24 -25.52
CA TRP A 432 -6.27 11.97 -25.24
C TRP A 432 -5.91 10.54 -25.64
N CYS A 433 -4.76 10.39 -26.29
CA CYS A 433 -4.20 9.12 -26.74
C CYS A 433 -2.71 9.04 -26.41
N LEU A 434 -2.22 7.87 -26.01
CA LEU A 434 -0.80 7.57 -25.88
C LEU A 434 -0.34 6.76 -27.10
N ARG A 435 0.61 7.30 -27.87
CA ARG A 435 1.17 6.62 -29.04
C ARG A 435 2.40 5.80 -28.66
N GLN A 436 2.38 4.50 -28.90
CA GLN A 436 3.53 3.62 -28.71
C GLN A 436 3.57 2.55 -29.81
N GLY A 437 4.75 2.31 -30.39
CA GLY A 437 4.92 1.26 -31.41
C GLY A 437 4.02 1.40 -32.64
N GLY A 438 3.63 2.63 -33.01
CA GLY A 438 2.70 2.88 -34.12
C GLY A 438 1.21 2.73 -33.77
N VAL A 439 0.87 2.32 -32.55
CA VAL A 439 -0.50 2.16 -32.07
C VAL A 439 -0.90 3.35 -31.18
N ASN A 440 -2.13 3.83 -31.33
CA ASN A 440 -2.73 4.86 -30.47
C ASN A 440 -3.61 4.21 -29.41
N HIS A 441 -3.20 4.29 -28.14
CA HIS A 441 -4.00 3.82 -27.01
C HIS A 441 -4.84 4.98 -26.47
N ARG A 442 -6.16 4.84 -26.50
CA ARG A 442 -7.07 5.83 -25.90
C ARG A 442 -6.87 5.89 -24.39
N LEU A 443 -6.73 7.10 -23.85
CA LEU A 443 -6.67 7.32 -22.41
C LEU A 443 -8.08 7.29 -21.82
N GLU A 444 -8.33 6.31 -20.95
CA GLU A 444 -9.54 6.21 -20.17
C GLU A 444 -9.44 7.10 -18.93
N SER A 445 -10.51 7.80 -18.59
CA SER A 445 -10.60 8.60 -17.36
C SER A 445 -10.64 7.70 -16.11
N PRO A 446 -10.32 8.23 -14.91
CA PRO A 446 -10.51 7.52 -13.64
C PRO A 446 -11.90 6.92 -13.53
N ARG A 447 -11.97 5.66 -13.09
CA ARG A 447 -13.23 4.92 -12.91
C ARG A 447 -13.26 4.24 -11.56
N ALA A 448 -14.42 4.30 -10.90
CA ALA A 448 -14.66 3.59 -9.67
C ALA A 448 -15.50 2.33 -9.90
N ARG A 449 -15.24 1.32 -9.07
CA ARG A 449 -16.13 0.17 -8.93
C ARG A 449 -17.45 0.61 -8.29
N ARG A 450 -18.50 -0.19 -8.47
CA ARG A 450 -19.71 -0.08 -7.67
C ARG A 450 -19.52 -0.82 -6.36
N ALA A 451 -19.89 -0.21 -5.24
CA ALA A 451 -19.92 -0.90 -3.95
C ALA A 451 -21.18 -1.80 -3.90
N PRO A 452 -21.03 -3.15 -3.93
CA PRO A 452 -22.20 -4.03 -3.95
C PRO A 452 -22.89 -4.11 -2.58
N LEU A 453 -22.16 -3.78 -1.51
CA LEU A 453 -22.63 -3.83 -0.14
C LEU A 453 -22.18 -2.56 0.58
N ALA A 454 -23.06 -1.99 1.40
CA ALA A 454 -22.70 -0.90 2.29
C ALA A 454 -21.83 -1.38 3.45
N ALA A 455 -20.91 -0.53 3.91
CA ALA A 455 -20.22 -0.76 5.16
C ALA A 455 -21.16 -0.52 6.34
N ARG A 456 -21.01 -1.32 7.40
CA ARG A 456 -21.80 -1.18 8.62
C ARG A 456 -21.39 0.06 9.42
N ALA A 457 -22.35 0.62 10.15
CA ALA A 457 -22.05 1.65 11.16
C ALA A 457 -21.05 1.10 12.19
N ALA A 458 -20.24 1.99 12.78
CA ALA A 458 -19.27 1.62 13.79
C ALA A 458 -19.99 0.91 14.97
N GLY A 459 -19.55 -0.30 15.29
CA GLY A 459 -20.08 -1.10 16.39
C GLY A 459 -21.48 -1.67 16.16
N ALA A 460 -21.98 -1.67 14.92
CA ALA A 460 -23.29 -2.21 14.58
C ALA A 460 -23.48 -3.68 15.01
N ASP A 461 -22.39 -4.44 15.15
CA ASP A 461 -22.41 -5.84 15.53
C ASP A 461 -21.92 -6.11 16.96
N ASN A 462 -21.68 -5.07 17.78
CA ASN A 462 -21.13 -5.22 19.13
C ASN A 462 -21.84 -6.30 19.94
N ARG A 463 -23.17 -6.19 20.11
CA ARG A 463 -23.94 -7.13 20.92
C ARG A 463 -23.87 -8.56 20.40
N ALA A 464 -23.91 -8.76 19.08
CA ALA A 464 -23.87 -10.08 18.47
C ALA A 464 -22.48 -10.72 18.63
N LEU A 465 -21.42 -9.96 18.32
CA LEU A 465 -20.04 -10.44 18.37
C LEU A 465 -19.55 -10.68 19.80
N LEU A 466 -19.87 -9.78 20.74
CA LEU A 466 -19.50 -9.95 22.16
C LEU A 466 -20.12 -11.24 22.72
N ARG A 467 -21.38 -11.54 22.38
CA ARG A 467 -22.04 -12.79 22.76
C ARG A 467 -21.41 -14.01 22.10
N GLU A 468 -21.21 -13.95 20.79
CA GLU A 468 -20.66 -15.05 20.00
C GLU A 468 -19.28 -15.49 20.52
N PHE A 469 -18.42 -14.53 20.84
CA PHE A 469 -17.07 -14.80 21.32
C PHE A 469 -16.97 -14.92 22.84
N ALA A 470 -18.10 -14.87 23.57
CA ALA A 470 -18.16 -14.86 25.03
C ALA A 470 -17.23 -13.80 25.64
N LEU A 471 -17.19 -12.60 25.04
CA LEU A 471 -16.43 -11.47 25.52
C LEU A 471 -17.23 -10.77 26.64
N PRO A 472 -16.55 -10.25 27.68
CA PRO A 472 -17.23 -9.54 28.76
C PRO A 472 -17.99 -8.33 28.18
N CYS A 473 -19.22 -8.12 28.63
CA CYS A 473 -20.08 -7.01 28.20
C CYS A 473 -19.78 -5.72 28.94
#